data_AF-A0A656HDM9-F1
#
_entry.id   AF-A0A656HDM9-F1
#
_cell.length_a   1.000
_cell.length_b   1.000
_cell.length_c   1.000
_cell.angle_alpha   90.00
_cell.angle_beta   90.00
_cell.angle_gamma   90.00
#
_symmetry.space_group_name_H-M   'P 1'
#
loop_
_entity.id
_entity.type
_entity.pdbx_description
1 polymer ?
#
loop_
_entity_poly.entity_id
_entity_poly.type
_entity_poly.pdbx_seq_one_letter_code
_entity_poly.pdbx_strand_id
1 'polypeptide(L)' 'MSAPAPSIADYKRLGESREVVVKRQALPLHCPTDETALWCSHPRVFLAIDSSADKTARCPYCGTLYRLID' A
#
# COMPACT_ATOMS: atom_id res chain seq x y z
N MET A 1 -6.22 -31.49 -3.62
CA MET A 1 -5.53 -30.68 -4.64
C MET A 1 -4.48 -29.83 -3.93
N SER A 2 -3.27 -30.33 -3.77
CA SER A 2 -2.19 -29.59 -3.09
C SER A 2 -1.66 -28.53 -4.04
N ALA A 3 -1.74 -27.25 -3.65
CA ALA A 3 -1.11 -26.19 -4.42
C ALA A 3 0.40 -26.47 -4.52
N PRO A 4 1.02 -26.30 -5.72
CA PRO A 4 2.45 -26.49 -5.88
C PRO A 4 3.22 -25.51 -4.99
N ALA A 5 4.33 -25.96 -4.41
CA ALA A 5 5.22 -25.09 -3.65
C ALA A 5 5.73 -23.96 -4.56
N PRO A 6 5.70 -22.69 -4.12
CA PRO A 6 6.20 -21.57 -4.91
C PRO A 6 7.70 -21.75 -5.19
N SER A 7 8.14 -21.40 -6.41
CA SER A 7 9.52 -21.52 -6.84
C SER A 7 10.36 -20.30 -6.40
N ILE A 8 11.69 -20.40 -6.44
CA ILE A 8 12.58 -19.26 -6.15
C ILE A 8 12.33 -18.08 -7.11
N ALA A 9 11.88 -18.35 -8.35
CA ALA A 9 11.51 -17.29 -9.28
C ALA A 9 10.28 -16.49 -8.81
N ASP A 10 9.38 -17.11 -8.05
CA ASP A 10 8.20 -16.46 -7.47
C ASP A 10 8.57 -15.51 -6.32
N TYR A 11 9.67 -15.78 -5.60
CA TYR A 11 10.17 -14.90 -4.55
C TYR A 11 10.58 -13.51 -5.07
N LYS A 12 10.93 -13.39 -6.36
CA LYS A 12 11.36 -12.11 -6.96
C LYS A 12 10.27 -11.02 -6.91
N ARG A 13 8.99 -11.42 -6.90
CA ARG A 13 7.84 -10.49 -6.88
C ARG A 13 7.45 -10.00 -5.50
N LEU A 14 8.03 -10.56 -4.42
CA LEU A 14 7.69 -10.19 -3.04
C LEU A 14 8.22 -8.81 -2.62
N GLY A 15 9.08 -8.18 -3.44
CA GLY A 15 9.67 -6.86 -3.20
C GLY A 15 9.23 -5.77 -4.19
N GLU A 16 8.31 -6.05 -5.12
CA GLU A 16 7.81 -5.01 -6.02
C GLU A 16 7.02 -3.97 -5.24
N SER A 17 7.45 -2.71 -5.37
CA SER A 17 6.82 -1.58 -4.72
C SER A 17 5.38 -1.45 -5.23
N ARG A 18 4.41 -1.66 -4.34
CA ARG A 18 2.99 -1.52 -4.66
C ARG A 18 2.65 -0.03 -4.74
N GLU A 19 2.23 0.45 -5.90
CA GLU A 19 1.70 1.81 -6.07
C GLU A 19 0.17 1.76 -6.03
N VAL A 20 -0.44 2.61 -5.21
CA VAL A 20 -1.89 2.72 -5.04
C VAL A 20 -2.31 4.14 -5.36
N VAL A 21 -3.23 4.26 -6.32
CA VAL A 21 -3.78 5.53 -6.73
C VAL A 21 -5.00 5.85 -5.86
N VAL A 22 -5.01 7.02 -5.24
CA VAL A 22 -6.09 7.48 -4.36
C VAL A 22 -6.68 8.79 -4.88
N LYS A 23 -7.97 9.01 -4.64
CA LYS A 23 -8.68 10.25 -4.96
C LYS A 23 -8.88 11.09 -3.70
N ARG A 24 -9.13 12.40 -3.85
CA ARG A 24 -9.42 13.28 -2.70
C ARG A 24 -10.58 12.81 -1.82
N GLN A 25 -11.56 12.08 -2.37
CA GLN A 25 -12.69 11.54 -1.58
C GLN A 25 -12.24 10.48 -0.55
N ALA A 26 -11.06 9.88 -0.72
CA ALA A 26 -10.51 8.89 0.20
C ALA A 26 -9.69 9.52 1.34
N LEU A 27 -9.67 10.85 1.44
CA LEU A 27 -9.02 11.56 2.54
C LEU A 27 -9.95 11.63 3.77
N PRO A 28 -9.43 11.52 5.00
CA PRO A 28 -8.01 11.35 5.35
C PRO A 28 -7.49 9.94 5.05
N LEU A 29 -6.39 9.86 4.30
CA LEU A 29 -5.80 8.58 3.88
C LEU A 29 -5.17 7.87 5.08
N HIS A 30 -5.53 6.61 5.30
CA HIS A 30 -4.86 5.73 6.24
C HIS A 30 -4.41 4.43 5.60
N CYS A 31 -3.29 3.88 6.10
CA CYS A 31 -2.81 2.55 5.73
C CYS A 31 -2.83 1.66 6.98
N PRO A 32 -3.38 0.42 6.93
CA PRO A 32 -4.08 -0.22 5.81
C PRO A 32 -5.44 0.44 5.50
N THR A 33 -5.87 0.43 4.24
CA THR A 33 -7.21 0.90 3.80
C THR A 33 -8.26 -0.19 4.04
N ASP A 34 -9.56 0.16 4.04
CA ASP A 34 -10.65 -0.83 4.19
C ASP A 34 -10.62 -1.95 3.13
N GLU A 35 -10.17 -1.65 1.91
CA GLU A 35 -10.00 -2.63 0.83
C GLU A 35 -8.80 -3.58 1.03
N THR A 36 -7.86 -3.26 1.92
CA THR A 36 -6.69 -4.11 2.22
C THR A 36 -6.88 -4.83 3.55
N ALA A 37 -7.20 -6.13 3.48
CA ALA A 37 -7.51 -6.95 4.64
C ALA A 37 -6.44 -6.87 5.75
N LEU A 38 -6.88 -6.49 6.95
CA LEU A 38 -6.08 -6.20 8.16
C LEU A 38 -5.26 -7.36 8.72
N TRP A 39 -5.41 -8.59 8.20
CA TRP A 39 -5.10 -9.78 9.00
C TRP A 39 -3.62 -9.97 9.38
N CYS A 40 -2.68 -9.20 8.81
CA CYS A 40 -1.26 -9.15 9.23
C CYS A 40 -0.54 -7.90 8.68
N SER A 41 -1.04 -6.66 8.83
CA SER A 41 -0.39 -5.49 8.19
C SER A 41 -0.39 -4.23 9.04
N HIS A 42 0.45 -4.26 10.08
CA HIS A 42 0.91 -3.14 10.92
C HIS A 42 -0.20 -2.27 11.59
N PRO A 43 0.15 -1.41 12.56
CA PRO A 43 -0.81 -0.46 13.12
C PRO A 43 -1.30 0.54 12.06
N ARG A 44 -2.57 0.96 12.17
CA ARG A 44 -3.14 1.99 11.29
C ARG A 44 -2.37 3.30 11.44
N VAL A 45 -1.94 3.86 10.32
CA VAL A 45 -1.29 5.19 10.26
C VAL A 45 -1.94 6.09 9.24
N PHE A 46 -2.03 7.38 9.56
CA PHE A 46 -2.54 8.41 8.67
C PHE A 46 -1.39 9.02 7.86
N LEU A 47 -1.60 9.13 6.56
CA LEU A 47 -0.62 9.68 5.62
C LEU A 47 -1.09 11.06 5.16
N ALA A 48 -0.29 12.09 5.43
CA ALA A 48 -0.59 13.49 5.06
C ALA A 48 -0.29 13.77 3.57
N ILE A 49 -0.85 12.97 2.67
CA ILE A 49 -0.57 13.04 1.22
C ILE A 49 -1.07 14.33 0.57
N ASP A 50 -2.09 14.99 1.12
CA ASP A 50 -2.59 16.25 0.58
C ASP A 50 -1.62 17.43 0.83
N SER A 51 -0.84 17.36 1.91
CA SER A 51 0.18 18.36 2.24
C SER A 51 1.52 18.15 1.52
N SER A 52 1.73 16.98 0.89
CA SER A 52 2.93 16.70 0.10
C SER A 52 2.94 17.50 -1.21
N ALA A 53 4.10 18.10 -1.55
CA ALA A 53 4.31 18.82 -2.80
C ALA A 53 4.04 17.94 -4.04
N ASP A 54 4.49 16.69 -4.01
CA ASP A 54 4.36 15.76 -5.14
C ASP A 54 3.04 14.97 -5.13
N LYS A 55 2.12 15.26 -4.20
CA LYS A 55 0.88 14.50 -3.98
C LYS A 55 1.11 12.99 -3.84
N THR A 56 2.25 12.62 -3.26
CA THR A 56 2.62 11.22 -2.97
C THR A 56 2.96 11.02 -1.50
N ALA A 57 2.74 9.81 -0.99
CA ALA A 57 3.12 9.40 0.36
C ALA A 57 3.49 7.92 0.38
N ARG A 58 4.60 7.56 1.04
CA ARG A 58 4.95 6.15 1.29
C ARG A 58 4.55 5.75 2.70
N CYS A 59 3.95 4.58 2.85
CA CYS A 59 3.70 4.01 4.16
C CYS A 59 5.04 3.51 4.77
N PRO A 60 5.40 3.92 6.00
CA PRO A 60 6.67 3.52 6.62
C PRO A 60 6.72 2.04 7.02
N TYR A 61 5.59 1.34 7.02
CA TYR A 61 5.51 -0.06 7.43
C TYR A 61 5.44 -1.02 6.23
N CYS A 62 4.48 -0.83 5.34
CA CYS A 62 4.29 -1.74 4.20
C CYS A 62 5.01 -1.30 2.91
N GLY A 63 5.63 -0.11 2.89
CA GLY A 63 6.34 0.42 1.73
C GLY A 63 5.45 0.81 0.54
N THR A 64 4.12 0.68 0.66
CA THR A 64 3.17 1.06 -0.40
C THR A 64 3.30 2.55 -0.71
N LEU A 65 3.45 2.87 -2.00
CA LEU A 65 3.47 4.23 -2.51
C LEU A 65 2.04 4.65 -2.87
N TYR A 66 1.51 5.63 -2.15
CA TYR A 66 0.23 6.24 -2.46
C TYR A 66 0.46 7.47 -3.35
N ARG A 67 -0.34 7.60 -4.41
CA ARG A 67 -0.38 8.78 -5.27
C ARG A 67 -1.79 9.35 -5.29
N LEU A 68 -1.91 10.60 -4.88
CA LEU A 68 -3.16 11.35 -4.91
C LEU A 68 -3.35 11.93 -6.31
N ILE A 69 -4.36 11.43 -7.02
CA ILE A 69 -4.86 12.03 -8.26
C ILE A 69 -6.16 12.77 -7.93
N ASP A 70 -6.27 14.00 -8.44
CA ASP A 70 -7.48 14.82 -8.35
C ASP A 70 -8.23 14.76 -9.68
#